data_AF-A0A146FH94-F1
#
_entry.id   AF-A0A146FH94-F1
#
_cell.length_a   1.000
_cell.length_b   1.000
_cell.length_c   1.000
_cell.angle_alpha   90.00
_cell.angle_beta   90.00
_cell.angle_gamma   90.00
#
_symmetry.space_group_name_H-M   'P 1'
#
loop_
_entity.id
_entity.type
_entity.pdbx_description
1 polymer ?
#
loop_
_entity_poly.entity_id
_entity_poly.type
_entity_poly.pdbx_seq_one_letter_code
_entity_poly.pdbx_strand_id
1 'polypeptide(L)'
;MGTEVLVNTQNGLSALEDVLDFSSLDLVCPINADDIQNRWIQAYIPMPGQAVKNYPDGVRSYIYLTLRSYSAMAVSGRGTLPFIHPKQMIAQPAGSPLTTCLSLVRICSNQLPGSSQAAVSVLRREIQTLDHDRVKYTSDGLFAAFQSYLIYSMVLFFVLGQSCDDDFRAIMTSLQELACASSRQGLICAADQRRARPKWEEWIITEAKRRTLYVMYLFDSILSSQEGLPTFLGTELRGLPAPANKLLWQAETRYEWEREYNVHMADWMEGCLTIDELWPTPDDLGEVGVARRRARVDQWLQNLDEYGTMLFAIMRCTHGD
;
A
#
# COMPACT_ATOMS: atom_id res chain seq x y z
N MET A 1 -45.37 -43.35 -3.26
CA MET A 1 -43.90 -43.31 -3.46
C MET A 1 -43.50 -41.86 -3.40
N GLY A 2 -43.00 -41.42 -2.24
CA GLY A 2 -42.46 -40.08 -2.08
C GLY A 2 -41.07 -40.02 -2.70
N THR A 3 -40.80 -38.93 -3.41
CA THR A 3 -39.47 -38.61 -3.93
C THR A 3 -39.05 -37.33 -3.22
N GLU A 4 -38.15 -37.47 -2.26
CA GLU A 4 -37.61 -36.37 -1.47
C GLU A 4 -36.82 -35.40 -2.35
N VAL A 5 -37.10 -34.12 -2.12
CA VAL A 5 -36.35 -32.97 -2.63
C VAL A 5 -35.02 -32.92 -1.87
N LEU A 6 -33.97 -33.49 -2.45
CA LEU A 6 -32.58 -33.18 -2.07
C LEU A 6 -32.10 -32.04 -2.97
N VAL A 7 -32.53 -30.81 -2.65
CA VAL A 7 -32.02 -29.59 -3.27
C VAL A 7 -31.38 -28.72 -2.18
N ASN A 8 -30.11 -28.36 -2.40
CA ASN A 8 -29.41 -27.22 -1.81
C ASN A 8 -29.10 -27.21 -0.30
N THR A 9 -28.34 -28.18 0.21
CA THR A 9 -27.56 -27.96 1.44
C THR A 9 -26.12 -27.48 1.18
N GLN A 10 -25.49 -27.88 0.07
CA GLN A 10 -24.10 -27.46 -0.26
C GLN A 10 -23.99 -26.01 -0.75
N ASN A 11 -24.93 -25.53 -1.58
CA ASN A 11 -24.91 -24.14 -2.05
C ASN A 11 -25.17 -23.12 -0.93
N GLY A 12 -25.98 -23.48 0.08
CA GLY A 12 -26.25 -22.62 1.24
C GLY A 12 -25.08 -22.51 2.22
N LEU A 13 -24.23 -23.54 2.31
CA LEU A 13 -23.03 -23.53 3.14
C LEU A 13 -21.90 -22.68 2.52
N SER A 14 -21.72 -22.73 1.20
CA SER A 14 -20.72 -21.90 0.50
C SER A 14 -21.02 -20.39 0.59
N ALA A 15 -22.30 -20.01 0.61
CA ALA A 15 -22.70 -18.60 0.72
C ALA A 15 -22.46 -18.01 2.12
N LEU A 16 -22.37 -18.84 3.16
CA LEU A 16 -22.01 -18.41 4.52
C LEU A 16 -20.49 -18.32 4.71
N GLU A 17 -19.70 -19.09 3.96
CA GLU A 17 -18.24 -19.08 3.99
C GLU A 17 -17.61 -17.85 3.30
N ASP A 18 -18.36 -17.08 2.51
CA ASP A 18 -17.86 -15.86 1.87
C ASP A 18 -18.16 -14.57 2.66
N VAL A 19 -18.75 -14.67 3.86
CA VAL A 19 -18.91 -13.50 4.74
C VAL A 19 -17.53 -13.10 5.27
N LEU A 20 -17.10 -11.89 4.89
CA LEU A 20 -15.85 -11.32 5.33
C LEU A 20 -16.00 -10.68 6.70
N ASP A 21 -15.11 -11.03 7.62
CA ASP A 21 -15.06 -10.46 8.96
C ASP A 21 -13.70 -9.82 9.22
N PHE A 22 -13.67 -8.49 9.19
CA PHE A 22 -12.47 -7.70 9.46
C PHE A 22 -12.29 -7.38 10.94
N SER A 23 -13.17 -7.87 11.82
CA SER A 23 -13.01 -7.66 13.25
C SER A 23 -11.93 -8.59 13.83
N SER A 24 -11.17 -8.08 14.82
CA SER A 24 -10.22 -8.87 15.60
C SER A 24 -9.15 -9.62 14.77
N LEU A 25 -8.41 -8.89 13.93
CA LEU A 25 -7.32 -9.43 13.11
C LEU A 25 -6.04 -9.70 13.92
N ASP A 26 -5.38 -10.84 13.71
CA ASP A 26 -4.10 -11.19 14.35
C ASP A 26 -2.91 -10.78 13.46
N LEU A 27 -2.46 -9.54 13.61
CA LEU A 27 -1.42 -8.91 12.78
C LEU A 27 -0.18 -8.55 13.60
N VAL A 28 1.00 -8.62 12.98
CA VAL A 28 2.28 -8.31 13.62
C VAL A 28 3.05 -7.27 12.83
N CYS A 29 3.74 -6.35 13.51
CA CYS A 29 4.67 -5.41 12.92
C CYS A 29 6.10 -5.97 13.08
N PRO A 30 6.77 -6.45 12.02
CA PRO A 30 8.09 -7.06 12.13
C PRO A 30 9.22 -6.02 12.12
N ILE A 31 8.89 -4.75 11.89
CA ILE A 31 9.84 -3.62 11.83
C ILE A 31 9.60 -2.65 12.98
N ASN A 32 10.58 -1.79 13.25
CA ASN A 32 10.39 -0.65 14.13
C ASN A 32 9.60 0.45 13.38
N ALA A 33 8.29 0.52 13.63
CA ALA A 33 7.42 1.49 12.95
C ALA A 33 7.80 2.96 13.21
N ASP A 34 8.52 3.25 14.30
CA ASP A 34 8.90 4.62 14.67
C ASP A 34 9.92 5.22 13.70
N ASP A 35 10.69 4.36 13.05
CA ASP A 35 11.64 4.78 12.02
C ASP A 35 10.92 5.32 10.76
N ILE A 36 9.65 4.95 10.54
CA ILE A 36 8.81 5.51 9.46
C ILE A 36 8.49 6.99 9.75
N GLN A 37 8.17 7.34 10.99
CA GLN A 37 7.83 8.72 11.38
C GLN A 37 9.04 9.65 11.31
N ASN A 38 10.25 9.12 11.49
CA ASN A 38 11.49 9.90 11.46
C ASN A 38 12.03 10.10 10.03
N ARG A 39 11.32 9.66 8.99
CA ARG A 39 11.83 9.70 7.63
C ARG A 39 11.90 11.11 7.04
N TRP A 40 10.88 11.94 7.27
CA TRP A 40 10.87 13.33 6.78
C TRP A 40 12.07 14.14 7.30
N ILE A 41 12.46 13.97 8.58
CA ILE A 41 13.59 14.72 9.16
C ILE A 41 14.93 14.27 8.56
N GLN A 42 15.03 13.02 8.11
CA GLN A 42 16.25 12.48 7.50
C GLN A 42 16.58 13.15 6.16
N ALA A 43 15.57 13.67 5.44
CA ALA A 43 15.80 14.46 4.23
C ALA A 43 16.58 15.76 4.51
N TYR A 44 16.44 16.31 5.72
CA TYR A 44 17.10 17.55 6.16
C TYR A 44 18.37 17.27 6.98
N ILE A 45 18.41 16.17 7.73
CA ILE A 45 19.53 15.77 8.58
C ILE A 45 19.89 14.31 8.25
N PRO A 46 20.85 14.09 7.32
CA PRO A 46 21.28 12.74 6.98
C PRO A 46 21.85 12.02 8.21
N MET A 47 21.36 10.81 8.47
CA MET A 47 21.79 9.96 9.57
C MET A 47 22.85 8.94 9.10
N PRO A 48 23.78 8.52 9.97
CA PRO A 48 24.75 7.47 9.63
C PRO A 48 24.05 6.16 9.24
N GLY A 49 24.50 5.51 8.15
CA GLY A 49 23.96 4.23 7.67
C GLY A 49 22.87 4.34 6.60
N GLN A 50 22.46 5.55 6.21
CA GLN A 50 21.51 5.75 5.13
C GLN A 50 22.17 5.56 3.76
N ALA A 51 21.50 4.77 2.90
CA ALA A 51 21.87 4.64 1.51
C ALA A 51 21.10 5.67 0.67
N VAL A 52 21.83 6.59 0.03
CA VAL A 52 21.24 7.53 -0.93
C VAL A 52 20.66 6.73 -2.10
N LYS A 53 19.40 7.02 -2.43
CA LYS A 53 18.68 6.42 -3.54
C LYS A 53 18.49 7.48 -4.62
N ASN A 54 19.35 7.51 -5.62
CA ASN A 54 19.25 8.47 -6.72
C ASN A 54 18.34 7.92 -7.82
N TYR A 55 17.16 8.49 -8.01
CA TYR A 55 16.31 8.14 -9.15
C TYR A 55 16.83 8.82 -10.42
N PRO A 56 17.15 8.07 -11.50
CA PRO A 56 17.36 8.68 -12.80
C PRO A 56 16.13 9.48 -13.24
N ASP A 57 16.33 10.55 -14.04
CA ASP A 57 15.23 11.45 -14.45
C ASP A 57 14.05 10.71 -15.07
N GLY A 58 14.33 9.73 -15.95
CA GLY A 58 13.29 8.90 -16.57
C GLY A 58 12.48 8.08 -15.56
N VAL A 59 13.13 7.55 -14.52
CA VAL A 59 12.46 6.81 -13.43
C VAL A 59 11.62 7.74 -12.58
N ARG A 60 12.16 8.92 -12.22
CA ARG A 60 11.40 9.94 -11.49
C ARG A 60 10.15 10.38 -12.26
N SER A 61 10.27 10.65 -13.56
CA SER A 61 9.13 10.97 -14.42
C SER A 61 8.13 9.82 -14.50
N TYR A 62 8.60 8.57 -14.58
CA TYR A 62 7.74 7.39 -14.57
C TYR A 62 6.94 7.26 -13.26
N ILE A 63 7.59 7.42 -12.10
CA ILE A 63 6.92 7.43 -10.79
C ILE A 63 5.90 8.56 -10.72
N TYR A 64 6.29 9.78 -11.09
CA TYR A 64 5.40 10.95 -11.10
C TYR A 64 4.13 10.71 -11.92
N LEU A 65 4.29 10.20 -13.15
CA LEU A 65 3.17 9.95 -14.06
C LEU A 65 2.27 8.82 -13.55
N THR A 66 2.86 7.77 -12.97
CA THR A 66 2.11 6.67 -12.35
C THR A 66 1.26 7.16 -11.17
N LEU A 67 1.87 7.89 -10.23
CA LEU A 67 1.15 8.41 -9.06
C LEU A 67 0.09 9.45 -9.45
N ARG A 68 0.38 10.31 -10.44
CA ARG A 68 -0.63 11.20 -11.04
C ARG A 68 -1.80 10.42 -11.64
N SER A 69 -1.54 9.28 -12.29
CA SER A 69 -2.60 8.43 -12.84
C SER A 69 -3.50 7.87 -11.73
N TYR A 70 -2.94 7.49 -10.57
CA TYR A 70 -3.72 7.04 -9.42
C TYR A 70 -4.61 8.15 -8.87
N SER A 71 -4.10 9.38 -8.75
CA SER A 71 -4.92 10.54 -8.38
C SER A 71 -6.06 10.77 -9.38
N ALA A 72 -5.79 10.68 -10.68
CA ALA A 72 -6.80 10.83 -11.72
C ALA A 72 -7.84 9.69 -11.70
N MET A 73 -7.44 8.45 -11.40
CA MET A 73 -8.35 7.31 -11.20
C MET A 73 -9.29 7.56 -10.02
N ALA A 74 -8.74 8.02 -8.89
CA ALA A 74 -9.54 8.35 -7.71
C ALA A 74 -10.58 9.44 -8.01
N VAL A 75 -10.16 10.53 -8.66
CA VAL A 75 -11.04 11.66 -9.02
C VAL A 75 -12.11 11.26 -10.04
N SER A 76 -11.76 10.46 -11.04
CA SER A 76 -12.71 10.01 -12.07
C SER A 76 -13.66 8.91 -11.56
N GLY A 77 -13.33 8.27 -10.43
CA GLY A 77 -14.06 7.11 -9.92
C GLY A 77 -13.97 5.90 -10.84
N ARG A 78 -12.97 5.86 -11.75
CA ARG A 78 -12.77 4.76 -12.71
C ARG A 78 -11.60 3.91 -12.26
N GLY A 79 -11.88 2.62 -12.05
CA GLY A 79 -10.90 1.63 -11.61
C GLY A 79 -10.66 1.63 -10.10
N THR A 80 -9.74 0.77 -9.67
CA THR A 80 -9.40 0.56 -8.27
C THR A 80 -7.94 0.92 -8.05
N LEU A 81 -7.65 1.69 -7.00
CA LEU A 81 -6.28 2.01 -6.63
C LEU A 81 -5.55 0.73 -6.21
N PRO A 82 -4.28 0.52 -6.61
CA PRO A 82 -3.60 -0.77 -6.41
C PRO A 82 -3.27 -1.09 -4.95
N PHE A 83 -3.50 -0.14 -4.06
CA PHE A 83 -3.34 -0.27 -2.62
C PHE A 83 -4.68 -0.34 -1.87
N ILE A 84 -5.81 -0.33 -2.58
CA ILE A 84 -7.16 -0.54 -2.04
C ILE A 84 -7.67 -1.89 -2.53
N HIS A 85 -7.88 -2.84 -1.62
CA HIS A 85 -8.42 -4.14 -1.99
C HIS A 85 -9.97 -4.06 -2.14
N PRO A 86 -10.58 -4.58 -3.22
CA PRO A 86 -12.03 -4.49 -3.41
C PRO A 86 -12.84 -5.09 -2.26
N LYS A 87 -12.39 -6.21 -1.69
CA LYS A 87 -13.07 -6.87 -0.57
C LYS A 87 -13.02 -6.05 0.73
N GLN A 88 -11.99 -5.21 0.91
CA GLN A 88 -11.95 -4.30 2.06
C GLN A 88 -13.07 -3.25 1.94
N MET A 89 -13.38 -2.78 0.72
CA MET A 89 -14.38 -1.75 0.48
C MET A 89 -15.80 -2.22 0.74
N ILE A 90 -16.10 -3.50 0.49
CA ILE A 90 -17.42 -4.08 0.73
C ILE A 90 -17.77 -4.07 2.23
N ALA A 91 -16.76 -4.26 3.09
CA ALA A 91 -16.95 -4.28 4.53
C ALA A 91 -16.87 -2.90 5.21
N GLN A 92 -16.47 -1.84 4.48
CA GLN A 92 -16.37 -0.51 5.06
C GLN A 92 -17.76 0.04 5.42
N PRO A 93 -17.99 0.53 6.65
CA PRO A 93 -19.25 1.15 7.01
C PRO A 93 -19.46 2.44 6.19
N ALA A 94 -20.73 2.78 5.97
CA ALA A 94 -21.10 4.04 5.35
C ALA A 94 -20.55 5.22 6.17
N GLY A 95 -19.84 6.14 5.51
CA GLY A 95 -19.21 7.29 6.17
C GLY A 95 -17.84 7.00 6.80
N SER A 96 -17.26 5.81 6.55
CA SER A 96 -15.84 5.56 6.85
C SER A 96 -14.93 6.59 6.15
N PRO A 97 -13.73 6.88 6.70
CA PRO A 97 -12.78 7.80 6.08
C PRO A 97 -12.55 7.54 4.60
N LEU A 98 -12.46 6.27 4.20
CA LEU A 98 -12.15 5.85 2.83
C LEU A 98 -13.33 6.03 1.87
N THR A 99 -14.54 5.66 2.28
CA THR A 99 -15.75 5.85 1.45
C THR A 99 -16.05 7.33 1.24
N THR A 100 -15.89 8.14 2.29
CA THR A 100 -15.99 9.60 2.24
C THR A 100 -14.93 10.19 1.31
N CYS A 101 -13.66 9.76 1.43
CA CYS A 101 -12.57 10.22 0.57
C CYS A 101 -12.83 9.96 -0.91
N LEU A 102 -13.12 8.70 -1.28
CA LEU A 102 -13.38 8.32 -2.68
C LEU A 102 -14.61 9.02 -3.28
N SER A 103 -15.55 9.46 -2.43
CA SER A 103 -16.71 10.24 -2.86
C SER A 103 -16.34 11.72 -3.04
N LEU A 104 -15.62 12.31 -2.09
CA LEU A 104 -15.28 13.73 -2.08
C LEU A 104 -14.26 14.12 -3.14
N VAL A 105 -13.25 13.28 -3.41
CA VAL A 105 -12.25 13.60 -4.46
C VAL A 105 -12.88 13.80 -5.84
N ARG A 106 -14.09 13.28 -6.08
CA ARG A 106 -14.84 13.46 -7.34
C ARG A 106 -15.22 14.92 -7.61
N ILE A 107 -15.26 15.79 -6.60
CA ILE A 107 -15.45 17.24 -6.83
C ILE A 107 -14.32 17.85 -7.67
N CYS A 108 -13.17 17.16 -7.74
CA CYS A 108 -12.05 17.55 -8.58
C CYS A 108 -12.20 17.10 -10.03
N SER A 109 -13.26 16.34 -10.36
CA SER A 109 -13.55 15.96 -11.75
C SER A 109 -14.11 17.16 -12.51
N ASN A 110 -13.62 17.40 -13.73
CA ASN A 110 -14.12 18.44 -14.63
C ASN A 110 -14.21 19.84 -14.01
N GLN A 111 -13.15 20.28 -13.31
CA GLN A 111 -13.12 21.60 -12.67
C GLN A 111 -13.42 22.72 -13.67
N LEU A 112 -14.39 23.56 -13.32
CA LEU A 112 -14.67 24.80 -14.04
C LEU A 112 -13.66 25.87 -13.60
N PRO A 113 -13.35 26.86 -14.46
CA PRO A 113 -12.50 27.98 -14.06
C PRO A 113 -13.03 28.63 -12.76
N GLY A 114 -12.21 28.63 -11.70
CA GLY A 114 -12.55 29.17 -10.39
C GLY A 114 -13.05 28.16 -9.34
N SER A 115 -13.40 26.92 -9.71
CA SER A 115 -13.84 25.90 -8.74
C SER A 115 -12.68 25.19 -8.01
N SER A 116 -11.45 25.37 -8.47
CA SER A 116 -10.25 24.71 -7.91
C SER A 116 -10.01 25.10 -6.45
N GLN A 117 -10.17 26.38 -6.10
CA GLN A 117 -9.96 26.84 -4.72
C GLN A 117 -10.98 26.26 -3.75
N ALA A 118 -12.23 26.11 -4.20
CA ALA A 118 -13.28 25.46 -3.40
C ALA A 118 -12.93 23.98 -3.16
N ALA A 119 -12.49 23.25 -4.19
CA ALA A 119 -12.05 21.87 -4.06
C ALA A 119 -10.86 21.73 -3.07
N VAL A 120 -9.84 22.58 -3.21
CA VAL A 120 -8.70 22.63 -2.26
C VAL A 120 -9.19 22.85 -0.83
N SER A 121 -10.09 23.80 -0.60
CA SER A 121 -10.61 24.09 0.74
C SER A 121 -11.38 22.92 1.37
N VAL A 122 -12.16 22.19 0.56
CA VAL A 122 -12.89 21.00 1.02
C VAL A 122 -11.92 19.89 1.38
N LEU A 123 -10.95 19.58 0.51
CA LEU A 123 -10.00 18.50 0.80
C LEU A 123 -9.10 18.81 2.01
N ARG A 124 -8.63 20.06 2.15
CA ARG A 124 -7.85 20.48 3.33
C ARG A 124 -8.66 20.37 4.62
N ARG A 125 -9.95 20.74 4.59
CA ARG A 125 -10.84 20.59 5.75
C ARG A 125 -10.97 19.12 6.17
N GLU A 126 -11.17 18.22 5.21
CA GLU A 126 -11.27 16.79 5.49
C GLU A 126 -9.96 16.23 6.04
N ILE A 127 -8.81 16.63 5.48
CA ILE A 127 -7.49 16.30 6.02
C ILE A 127 -7.37 16.72 7.49
N GLN A 128 -7.77 17.95 7.82
CA GLN A 128 -7.74 18.46 9.19
C GLN A 128 -8.68 17.68 10.13
N THR A 129 -9.85 17.25 9.62
CA THR A 129 -10.76 16.38 10.37
C THR A 129 -10.14 15.01 10.64
N LEU A 130 -9.51 14.39 9.64
CA LEU A 130 -8.82 13.10 9.81
C LEU A 130 -7.69 13.20 10.86
N ASP A 131 -6.93 14.30 10.85
CA ASP A 131 -5.87 14.53 11.83
C ASP A 131 -6.42 14.74 13.24
N HIS A 132 -7.48 15.54 13.38
CA HIS A 132 -8.11 15.78 14.68
C HIS A 132 -8.73 14.51 15.28
N ASP A 133 -9.37 13.69 14.45
CA ASP A 133 -10.06 12.47 14.88
C ASP A 133 -9.15 11.24 14.94
N ARG A 134 -7.85 11.38 14.64
CA ARG A 134 -6.89 10.27 14.56
C ARG A 134 -6.92 9.33 15.77
N VAL A 135 -7.01 9.89 16.98
CA VAL A 135 -7.00 9.13 18.24
C VAL A 135 -8.33 8.38 18.48
N LYS A 136 -9.40 8.78 17.80
CA LYS A 136 -10.74 8.18 17.95
C LYS A 136 -10.93 6.95 17.06
N TYR A 137 -10.07 6.75 16.06
CA TYR A 137 -10.21 5.63 15.14
C TYR A 137 -9.83 4.30 15.79
N THR A 138 -10.65 3.28 15.51
CA THR A 138 -10.27 1.87 15.70
C THR A 138 -9.14 1.50 14.74
N SER A 139 -8.56 0.30 14.88
CA SER A 139 -7.51 -0.19 13.99
C SER A 139 -7.89 -0.09 12.50
N ASP A 140 -9.09 -0.57 12.16
CA ASP A 140 -9.56 -0.55 10.77
C ASP A 140 -9.86 0.88 10.30
N GLY A 141 -10.40 1.72 11.18
CA GLY A 141 -10.64 3.13 10.91
C GLY A 141 -9.33 3.90 10.67
N LEU A 142 -8.27 3.56 11.39
CA LEU A 142 -6.96 4.19 11.26
C LEU A 142 -6.31 3.87 9.92
N PHE A 143 -6.39 2.60 9.48
CA PHE A 143 -5.87 2.23 8.17
C PHE A 143 -6.68 2.88 7.03
N ALA A 144 -8.01 2.92 7.15
CA ALA A 144 -8.85 3.65 6.21
C ALA A 144 -8.49 5.15 6.17
N ALA A 145 -8.23 5.77 7.33
CA ALA A 145 -7.77 7.15 7.43
C ALA A 145 -6.41 7.35 6.75
N PHE A 146 -5.45 6.43 6.94
CA PHE A 146 -4.15 6.47 6.27
C PHE A 146 -4.30 6.43 4.73
N GLN A 147 -5.11 5.50 4.20
CA GLN A 147 -5.40 5.44 2.76
C GLN A 147 -6.06 6.73 2.25
N SER A 148 -7.06 7.25 2.96
CA SER A 148 -7.72 8.51 2.61
C SER A 148 -6.78 9.69 2.59
N TYR A 149 -5.93 9.81 3.61
CA TYR A 149 -4.98 10.90 3.75
C TYR A 149 -3.96 10.89 2.62
N LEU A 150 -3.45 9.70 2.25
CA LEU A 150 -2.56 9.53 1.10
C LEU A 150 -3.25 9.98 -0.19
N ILE A 151 -4.50 9.55 -0.42
CA ILE A 151 -5.26 9.92 -1.63
C ILE A 151 -5.48 11.44 -1.69
N TYR A 152 -5.92 12.06 -0.60
CA TYR A 152 -6.12 13.51 -0.57
C TYR A 152 -4.81 14.27 -0.84
N SER A 153 -3.71 13.85 -0.23
CA SER A 153 -2.39 14.45 -0.43
C SER A 153 -1.93 14.33 -1.88
N MET A 154 -2.11 13.16 -2.49
CA MET A 154 -1.80 12.94 -3.91
C MET A 154 -2.72 13.76 -4.82
N VAL A 155 -4.02 13.90 -4.53
CA VAL A 155 -4.95 14.71 -5.34
C VAL A 155 -4.62 16.20 -5.22
N LEU A 156 -4.33 16.70 -4.02
CA LEU A 156 -3.86 18.08 -3.81
C LEU A 156 -2.62 18.38 -4.65
N PHE A 157 -1.64 17.47 -4.63
CA PHE A 157 -0.40 17.63 -5.38
C PHE A 157 -0.57 17.48 -6.89
N PHE A 158 -1.05 16.32 -7.36
CA PHE A 158 -1.03 15.96 -8.77
C PHE A 158 -2.18 16.54 -9.61
N VAL A 159 -3.33 16.83 -8.98
CA VAL A 159 -4.54 17.30 -9.69
C VAL A 159 -4.78 18.79 -9.45
N LEU A 160 -4.59 19.26 -8.21
CA LEU A 160 -4.86 20.64 -7.82
C LEU A 160 -3.61 21.53 -7.81
N GLY A 161 -2.44 20.96 -8.09
CA GLY A 161 -1.17 21.70 -8.18
C GLY A 161 -0.75 22.37 -6.88
N GLN A 162 -1.26 21.92 -5.73
CA GLN A 162 -0.84 22.41 -4.42
C GLN A 162 0.49 21.75 -4.06
N SER A 163 1.55 22.52 -3.84
CA SER A 163 2.86 21.92 -3.55
C SER A 163 3.77 22.83 -2.73
N CYS A 164 4.66 22.19 -1.97
CA CYS A 164 5.89 22.71 -1.38
C CYS A 164 5.77 24.01 -0.55
N ASP A 165 4.59 24.31 0.01
CA ASP A 165 4.45 25.30 1.08
C ASP A 165 4.55 24.62 2.46
N ASP A 166 4.68 25.42 3.51
CA ASP A 166 4.79 24.90 4.88
C ASP A 166 3.55 24.11 5.32
N ASP A 167 2.37 24.45 4.77
CA ASP A 167 1.13 23.71 4.98
C ASP A 167 1.21 22.29 4.40
N PHE A 168 1.71 22.15 3.17
CA PHE A 168 1.89 20.85 2.53
C PHE A 168 2.93 19.98 3.25
N ARG A 169 3.99 20.59 3.80
CA ARG A 169 4.96 19.86 4.65
C ARG A 169 4.29 19.32 5.91
N ALA A 170 3.42 20.09 6.57
CA ALA A 170 2.66 19.61 7.72
C ALA A 170 1.75 18.41 7.37
N ILE A 171 1.08 18.46 6.21
CA ILE A 171 0.30 17.35 5.66
C ILE A 171 1.18 16.09 5.53
N MET A 172 2.38 16.22 4.97
CA MET A 172 3.29 15.08 4.82
C MET A 172 3.78 14.51 6.14
N THR A 173 4.05 15.36 7.13
CA THR A 173 4.39 14.91 8.50
C THR A 173 3.24 14.09 9.09
N SER A 174 2.02 14.61 9.06
CA SER A 174 0.82 13.88 9.52
C SER A 174 0.61 12.55 8.79
N LEU A 175 0.86 12.52 7.47
CA LEU A 175 0.76 11.30 6.67
C LEU A 175 1.76 10.23 7.13
N GLN A 176 3.00 10.60 7.44
CA GLN A 176 4.01 9.67 7.98
C GLN A 176 3.65 9.20 9.40
N GLU A 177 3.06 10.06 10.23
CA GLU A 177 2.56 9.66 11.55
C GLU A 177 1.41 8.65 11.45
N LEU A 178 0.48 8.84 10.50
CA LEU A 178 -0.57 7.87 10.20
C LEU A 178 0.00 6.54 9.70
N ALA A 179 1.02 6.59 8.84
CA ALA A 179 1.71 5.40 8.35
C ALA A 179 2.38 4.63 9.49
N CYS A 180 3.07 5.32 10.40
CA CYS A 180 3.66 4.74 11.61
C CYS A 180 2.58 4.09 12.48
N ALA A 181 1.52 4.82 12.83
CA ALA A 181 0.46 4.32 13.69
C ALA A 181 -0.29 3.11 13.08
N SER A 182 -0.54 3.13 11.77
CA SER A 182 -1.15 2.00 11.05
C SER A 182 -0.21 0.79 10.95
N SER A 183 1.09 1.03 10.79
CA SER A 183 2.13 -0.02 10.76
C SER A 183 2.31 -0.70 12.10
N ARG A 184 2.24 0.05 13.22
CA ARG A 184 2.27 -0.51 14.59
C ARG A 184 1.17 -1.53 14.84
N GLN A 185 0.02 -1.41 14.15
CA GLN A 185 -1.09 -2.37 14.21
C GLN A 185 -0.85 -3.62 13.37
N GLY A 186 0.29 -3.72 12.69
CA GLY A 186 0.73 -4.91 11.98
C GLY A 186 0.82 -4.71 10.46
N LEU A 187 1.86 -5.32 9.90
CA LEU A 187 2.23 -5.30 8.48
C LEU A 187 2.36 -6.70 7.87
N ILE A 188 2.29 -7.76 8.69
CA ILE A 188 2.25 -9.18 8.28
C ILE A 188 1.21 -9.93 9.12
N CYS A 189 0.78 -11.09 8.67
CA CYS A 189 -0.14 -11.93 9.45
C CYS A 189 0.64 -12.69 10.52
N ALA A 190 0.08 -12.83 11.73
CA ALA A 190 0.73 -13.62 12.78
C ALA A 190 0.90 -15.10 12.38
N ALA A 191 -0.01 -15.62 11.54
CA ALA A 191 0.06 -16.97 10.99
C ALA A 191 1.32 -17.21 10.13
N ASP A 192 1.85 -16.17 9.46
CA ASP A 192 3.05 -16.27 8.62
C ASP A 192 4.27 -16.71 9.47
N GLN A 193 4.37 -16.22 10.71
CA GLN A 193 5.43 -16.61 11.65
C GLN A 193 5.37 -18.09 12.04
N ARG A 194 4.16 -18.66 12.03
CA ARG A 194 3.90 -20.06 12.35
C ARG A 194 3.88 -20.95 11.09
N ARG A 195 4.18 -20.37 9.92
CA ARG A 195 4.03 -21.04 8.60
C ARG A 195 2.65 -21.68 8.45
N ALA A 196 1.63 -20.97 8.89
CA ALA A 196 0.24 -21.37 8.76
C ALA A 196 -0.47 -20.42 7.79
N ARG A 197 -1.54 -20.90 7.16
CA ARG A 197 -2.40 -20.06 6.33
C ARG A 197 -3.17 -19.06 7.21
N PRO A 198 -3.06 -17.75 6.99
CA PRO A 198 -3.83 -16.74 7.71
C PRO A 198 -5.30 -16.77 7.31
N LYS A 199 -6.14 -15.99 8.01
CA LYS A 199 -7.45 -15.64 7.49
C LYS A 199 -7.30 -14.75 6.25
N TRP A 200 -8.25 -14.82 5.33
CA TRP A 200 -8.20 -14.01 4.11
C TRP A 200 -8.21 -12.51 4.42
N GLU A 201 -8.97 -12.09 5.43
CA GLU A 201 -9.09 -10.70 5.87
C GLU A 201 -7.78 -10.15 6.43
N GLU A 202 -7.09 -10.95 7.25
CA GLU A 202 -5.77 -10.62 7.78
C GLU A 202 -4.77 -10.41 6.64
N TRP A 203 -4.82 -11.28 5.63
CA TRP A 203 -3.97 -11.18 4.45
C TRP A 203 -4.31 -9.94 3.61
N ILE A 204 -5.60 -9.69 3.34
CA ILE A 204 -6.09 -8.52 2.60
C ILE A 204 -5.58 -7.23 3.24
N ILE A 205 -5.76 -7.09 4.55
CA ILE A 205 -5.38 -5.86 5.26
C ILE A 205 -3.88 -5.68 5.29
N THR A 206 -3.11 -6.74 5.56
CA THR A 206 -1.64 -6.60 5.61
C THR A 206 -1.03 -6.33 4.24
N GLU A 207 -1.54 -6.95 3.17
CA GLU A 207 -1.12 -6.67 1.79
C GLU A 207 -1.49 -5.24 1.38
N ALA A 208 -2.73 -4.81 1.62
CA ALA A 208 -3.16 -3.44 1.34
C ALA A 208 -2.34 -2.41 2.12
N LYS A 209 -2.00 -2.68 3.40
CA LYS A 209 -1.13 -1.83 4.21
C LYS A 209 0.26 -1.68 3.59
N ARG A 210 0.91 -2.81 3.23
CA ARG A 210 2.23 -2.79 2.59
C ARG A 210 2.21 -2.02 1.28
N ARG A 211 1.23 -2.26 0.41
CA ARG A 211 1.08 -1.52 -0.86
C ARG A 211 0.85 -0.02 -0.63
N THR A 212 0.03 0.36 0.37
CA THR A 212 -0.20 1.77 0.74
C THR A 212 1.09 2.42 1.21
N LEU A 213 1.86 1.73 2.07
CA LEU A 213 3.13 2.20 2.59
C LEU A 213 4.16 2.41 1.46
N TYR A 214 4.30 1.45 0.55
CA TYR A 214 5.21 1.57 -0.59
C TYR A 214 4.81 2.72 -1.54
N VAL A 215 3.50 2.94 -1.78
CA VAL A 215 3.03 4.10 -2.56
C VAL A 215 3.36 5.41 -1.85
N MET A 216 3.16 5.50 -0.53
CA MET A 216 3.55 6.67 0.25
C MET A 216 5.06 6.95 0.10
N TYR A 217 5.91 5.93 0.14
CA TYR A 217 7.36 6.07 -0.01
C TYR A 217 7.78 6.57 -1.40
N LEU A 218 7.08 6.13 -2.44
CA LEU A 218 7.28 6.64 -3.80
C LEU A 218 6.83 8.10 -3.90
N PHE A 219 5.71 8.46 -3.24
CA PHE A 219 5.21 9.82 -3.23
C PHE A 219 6.16 10.78 -2.50
N ASP A 220 6.61 10.39 -1.31
CA ASP A 220 7.64 11.08 -0.52
C ASP A 220 8.94 11.32 -1.31
N SER A 221 9.34 10.32 -2.12
CA SER A 221 10.50 10.44 -3.02
C SER A 221 10.30 11.50 -4.10
N ILE A 222 9.10 11.61 -4.68
CA ILE A 222 8.77 12.64 -5.68
C ILE A 222 8.83 14.03 -5.06
N LEU A 223 8.26 14.20 -3.86
CA LEU A 223 8.25 15.49 -3.17
C LEU A 223 9.66 15.95 -2.80
N SER A 224 10.45 15.06 -2.19
CA SER A 224 11.85 15.34 -1.86
C SER A 224 12.62 15.79 -3.10
N SER A 225 12.45 15.09 -4.22
CA SER A 225 13.12 15.48 -5.47
C SER A 225 12.64 16.81 -6.05
N GLN A 226 11.39 17.22 -5.86
CA GLN A 226 10.89 18.53 -6.30
C GLN A 226 11.49 19.68 -5.48
N GLU A 227 11.75 19.45 -4.20
CA GLU A 227 12.43 20.39 -3.30
C GLU A 227 13.96 20.37 -3.42
N GLY A 228 14.52 19.51 -4.28
CA GLY A 228 15.97 19.33 -4.44
C GLY A 228 16.63 18.61 -3.25
N LEU A 229 15.84 17.92 -2.42
CA LEU A 229 16.31 17.15 -1.28
C LEU A 229 16.74 15.74 -1.71
N PRO A 230 17.74 15.15 -1.01
CA PRO A 230 18.15 13.78 -1.27
C PRO A 230 17.02 12.80 -0.95
N THR A 231 16.90 11.77 -1.79
CA THR A 231 16.03 10.61 -1.52
C THR A 231 16.85 9.46 -0.95
N PHE A 232 16.31 8.80 0.06
CA PHE A 232 16.98 7.68 0.74
C PHE A 232 16.24 6.37 0.53
N LEU A 233 17.00 5.27 0.53
CA LEU A 233 16.44 3.92 0.55
C LEU A 233 15.65 3.72 1.85
N GLY A 234 14.44 3.16 1.75
CA GLY A 234 13.59 2.88 2.91
C GLY A 234 14.08 1.66 3.70
N THR A 235 15.30 1.72 4.24
CA THR A 235 15.94 0.61 4.95
C THR A 235 15.18 0.12 6.18
N GLU A 236 14.37 0.97 6.79
CA GLU A 236 13.43 0.66 7.86
C GLU A 236 12.33 -0.33 7.42
N LEU A 237 12.08 -0.46 6.12
CA LEU A 237 11.14 -1.44 5.55
C LEU A 237 11.77 -2.80 5.24
N ARG A 238 13.06 -2.98 5.56
CA ARG A 238 13.79 -4.23 5.29
C ARG A 238 13.06 -5.43 5.91
N GLY A 239 13.00 -6.52 5.17
CA GLY A 239 12.35 -7.76 5.59
C GLY A 239 10.82 -7.78 5.41
N LEU A 240 10.19 -6.67 5.01
CA LEU A 240 8.77 -6.70 4.66
C LEU A 240 8.56 -7.45 3.33
N PRO A 241 7.47 -8.21 3.18
CA PRO A 241 7.12 -8.86 1.92
C PRO A 241 7.02 -7.87 0.75
N ALA A 242 7.59 -8.22 -0.39
CA ALA A 242 7.28 -7.58 -1.66
C ALA A 242 5.79 -7.82 -2.02
N PRO A 243 5.19 -7.01 -2.91
CA PRO A 243 3.80 -7.18 -3.29
C PRO A 243 3.50 -8.60 -3.74
N ALA A 244 2.38 -9.13 -3.26
CA ALA A 244 1.99 -10.50 -3.54
C ALA A 244 1.61 -10.69 -5.02
N ASN A 245 1.52 -11.96 -5.43
CA ASN A 245 1.17 -12.32 -6.79
C ASN A 245 -0.26 -11.91 -7.17
N LYS A 246 -0.50 -11.83 -8.48
CA LYS A 246 -1.77 -11.41 -9.06
C LYS A 246 -2.95 -12.28 -8.62
N LEU A 247 -2.75 -13.60 -8.58
CA LEU A 247 -3.82 -14.55 -8.27
C LEU A 247 -4.34 -14.39 -6.84
N LEU A 248 -3.46 -14.11 -5.89
CA LEU A 248 -3.84 -13.82 -4.50
C LEU A 248 -4.56 -12.46 -4.37
N TRP A 249 -4.02 -11.42 -5.03
CA TRP A 249 -4.59 -10.07 -4.94
C TRP A 249 -5.94 -9.93 -5.64
N GLN A 250 -6.18 -10.72 -6.69
CA GLN A 250 -7.39 -10.64 -7.51
C GLN A 250 -8.40 -11.76 -7.23
N ALA A 251 -8.16 -12.62 -6.22
CA ALA A 251 -9.07 -13.69 -5.87
C ALA A 251 -10.49 -13.16 -5.58
N GLU A 252 -11.50 -13.78 -6.19
CA GLU A 252 -12.88 -13.32 -6.07
C GLU A 252 -13.61 -13.99 -4.90
N THR A 253 -13.19 -15.20 -4.52
CA THR A 253 -13.78 -16.00 -3.45
C THR A 253 -12.75 -16.47 -2.43
N ARG A 254 -13.20 -16.80 -1.22
CA ARG A 254 -12.29 -17.32 -0.18
C ARG A 254 -11.65 -18.63 -0.62
N TYR A 255 -12.43 -19.48 -1.29
CA TYR A 255 -11.95 -20.75 -1.84
C TYR A 255 -10.81 -20.58 -2.84
N GLU A 256 -10.94 -19.64 -3.79
CA GLU A 256 -9.87 -19.35 -4.74
C GLU A 256 -8.62 -18.84 -4.02
N TRP A 257 -8.78 -17.88 -3.12
CA TRP A 257 -7.66 -17.34 -2.36
C TRP A 257 -6.94 -18.43 -1.56
N GLU A 258 -7.69 -19.29 -0.87
CA GLU A 258 -7.14 -20.40 -0.08
C GLU A 258 -6.35 -21.41 -0.93
N ARG A 259 -6.86 -21.74 -2.12
CA ARG A 259 -6.19 -22.62 -3.06
C ARG A 259 -4.86 -22.02 -3.51
N GLU A 260 -4.88 -20.77 -3.96
CA GLU A 260 -3.68 -20.08 -4.44
C GLU A 260 -2.68 -19.82 -3.31
N TYR A 261 -3.16 -19.57 -2.08
CA TYR A 261 -2.28 -19.37 -0.92
C TYR A 261 -1.58 -20.68 -0.52
N ASN A 262 -2.26 -21.83 -0.61
CA ASN A 262 -1.63 -23.13 -0.38
C ASN A 262 -0.51 -23.42 -1.40
N VAL A 263 -0.74 -23.09 -2.68
CA VAL A 263 0.31 -23.19 -3.72
C VAL A 263 1.46 -22.24 -3.40
N HIS A 264 1.16 -20.98 -3.05
CA HIS A 264 2.17 -20.02 -2.64
C HIS A 264 3.03 -20.51 -1.46
N MET A 265 2.42 -21.10 -0.43
CA MET A 265 3.16 -21.66 0.71
C MET A 265 4.09 -22.81 0.31
N ALA A 266 3.66 -23.66 -0.62
CA ALA A 266 4.49 -24.77 -1.13
C ALA A 266 5.67 -24.24 -1.97
N ASP A 267 5.44 -23.22 -2.78
CA ASP A 267 6.44 -22.61 -3.65
C ASP A 267 7.45 -21.73 -2.89
N TRP A 268 7.05 -21.17 -1.75
CA TRP A 268 7.85 -20.22 -0.94
C TRP A 268 8.19 -20.78 0.45
N MET A 269 8.75 -21.99 0.51
CA MET A 269 9.12 -22.66 1.78
C MET A 269 10.11 -21.89 2.66
N GLU A 270 10.91 -21.00 2.06
CA GLU A 270 11.90 -20.16 2.76
C GLU A 270 11.33 -18.80 3.17
N GLY A 271 10.02 -18.58 2.98
CA GLY A 271 9.36 -17.28 3.13
C GLY A 271 9.28 -16.55 1.79
N CYS A 272 8.30 -15.66 1.69
CA CYS A 272 8.06 -14.81 0.51
C CYS A 272 9.26 -13.92 0.19
N LEU A 273 9.31 -13.41 -1.05
CA LEU A 273 10.28 -12.39 -1.45
C LEU A 273 10.10 -11.14 -0.59
N THR A 274 11.18 -10.59 -0.04
CA THR A 274 11.13 -9.33 0.71
C THR A 274 11.50 -8.14 -0.16
N ILE A 275 11.04 -6.94 0.21
CA ILE A 275 11.23 -5.71 -0.57
C ILE A 275 12.72 -5.35 -0.72
N ASP A 276 13.54 -5.70 0.27
CA ASP A 276 14.98 -5.48 0.24
C ASP A 276 15.73 -6.40 -0.73
N GLU A 277 15.12 -7.53 -1.13
CA GLU A 277 15.62 -8.35 -2.22
C GLU A 277 15.47 -7.66 -3.60
N LEU A 278 14.83 -6.49 -3.69
CA LEU A 278 14.76 -5.66 -4.90
C LEU A 278 15.72 -4.44 -4.89
N TRP A 279 16.47 -4.22 -3.80
CA TRP A 279 17.42 -3.10 -3.66
C TRP A 279 18.78 -3.41 -4.31
N PRO A 280 19.82 -2.55 -4.24
CA PRO A 280 21.16 -2.94 -4.68
C PRO A 280 21.64 -4.22 -4.00
N THR A 281 22.46 -4.99 -4.71
CA THR A 281 23.09 -6.17 -4.14
C THR A 281 24.14 -5.75 -3.11
N PRO A 282 24.11 -6.25 -1.86
CA PRO A 282 25.16 -5.98 -0.89
C PRO A 282 26.51 -6.51 -1.36
N ASP A 283 27.58 -5.73 -1.18
CA ASP A 283 28.94 -6.09 -1.61
C ASP A 283 29.48 -7.36 -0.91
N ASP A 284 28.95 -7.67 0.28
CA ASP A 284 29.30 -8.84 1.08
C ASP A 284 28.52 -10.10 0.69
N LEU A 285 27.56 -9.99 -0.24
CA LEU A 285 26.80 -11.13 -0.72
C LEU A 285 27.63 -11.95 -1.73
N GLY A 286 28.15 -13.10 -1.29
CA GLY A 286 28.88 -14.02 -2.16
C GLY A 286 28.04 -14.51 -3.35
N GLU A 287 28.71 -15.04 -4.39
CA GLU A 287 28.09 -15.45 -5.67
C GLU A 287 26.87 -16.38 -5.50
N VAL A 288 26.94 -17.32 -4.56
CA VAL A 288 25.83 -18.24 -4.23
C VAL A 288 24.61 -17.48 -3.71
N GLY A 289 24.83 -16.47 -2.87
CA GLY A 289 23.77 -15.61 -2.35
C GLY A 289 23.14 -14.76 -3.45
N VAL A 290 23.95 -14.20 -4.35
CA VAL A 290 23.49 -13.46 -5.52
C VAL A 290 22.64 -14.34 -6.44
N ALA A 291 23.10 -15.55 -6.74
CA ALA A 291 22.38 -16.50 -7.57
C ALA A 291 21.04 -16.92 -6.95
N ARG A 292 21.01 -17.17 -5.63
CA ARG A 292 19.78 -17.49 -4.89
C ARG A 292 18.79 -16.34 -4.91
N ARG A 293 19.25 -15.11 -4.65
CA ARG A 293 18.42 -13.91 -4.70
C ARG A 293 17.83 -13.69 -6.09
N ARG A 294 18.64 -13.86 -7.14
CA ARG A 294 18.17 -13.80 -8.53
C ARG A 294 17.08 -14.83 -8.82
N ALA A 295 17.29 -16.08 -8.43
CA ALA A 295 16.28 -17.14 -8.62
C ALA A 295 14.96 -16.83 -7.91
N ARG A 296 15.01 -16.27 -6.69
CA ARG A 296 13.82 -15.82 -5.95
C ARG A 296 13.12 -14.67 -6.67
N VAL A 297 13.85 -13.67 -7.17
CA VAL A 297 13.27 -12.58 -7.97
C VAL A 297 12.65 -13.10 -9.26
N ASP A 298 13.32 -14.03 -9.96
CA ASP A 298 12.81 -14.66 -11.18
C ASP A 298 11.50 -15.43 -10.91
N GLN A 299 11.42 -16.15 -9.79
CA GLN A 299 10.19 -16.83 -9.35
C GLN A 299 9.07 -15.85 -9.04
N TRP A 300 9.36 -14.76 -8.34
CA TRP A 300 8.37 -13.71 -8.03
C TRP A 300 7.81 -13.03 -9.28
N LEU A 301 8.66 -12.81 -10.30
CA LEU A 301 8.27 -12.19 -11.57
C LEU A 301 7.26 -13.01 -12.40
N GLN A 302 7.12 -14.32 -12.12
CA GLN A 302 6.26 -15.20 -12.92
C GLN A 302 4.77 -14.86 -12.82
N ASN A 303 4.34 -14.13 -11.80
CA ASN A 303 2.92 -13.90 -11.53
C ASN A 303 2.63 -12.54 -10.87
N LEU A 304 3.19 -11.46 -11.42
CA LEU A 304 2.93 -10.11 -10.92
C LEU A 304 1.64 -9.53 -11.48
N ASP A 305 1.00 -8.69 -10.66
CA ASP A 305 0.02 -7.73 -11.15
C ASP A 305 0.72 -6.47 -11.70
N GLU A 306 -0.08 -5.52 -12.16
CA GLU A 306 0.40 -4.27 -12.74
C GLU A 306 1.20 -3.45 -11.71
N TYR A 307 0.82 -3.54 -10.42
CA TYR A 307 1.50 -2.84 -9.33
C TYR A 307 2.88 -3.44 -9.03
N GLY A 308 2.97 -4.77 -8.90
CA GLY A 308 4.23 -5.48 -8.71
C GLY A 308 5.20 -5.22 -9.87
N THR A 309 4.70 -5.25 -11.11
CA THR A 309 5.50 -4.94 -12.32
C THR A 309 6.07 -3.52 -12.28
N MET A 310 5.25 -2.54 -11.92
CA MET A 310 5.66 -1.14 -11.81
C MET A 310 6.70 -0.94 -10.70
N LEU A 311 6.52 -1.57 -9.53
CA LEU A 311 7.48 -1.52 -8.44
C LEU A 311 8.82 -2.15 -8.84
N PHE A 312 8.78 -3.31 -9.51
CA PHE A 312 9.98 -3.97 -10.03
C PHE A 312 10.74 -3.07 -10.99
N ALA A 313 10.05 -2.48 -11.99
CA ALA A 313 10.65 -1.59 -12.96
C ALA A 313 11.32 -0.38 -12.28
N ILE A 314 10.65 0.23 -11.28
CA ILE A 314 11.22 1.33 -10.51
C ILE A 314 12.50 0.90 -9.80
N MET A 315 12.46 -0.18 -9.02
CA MET A 315 13.62 -0.62 -8.24
C MET A 315 14.78 -0.99 -9.17
N ARG A 316 14.49 -1.72 -10.24
CA ARG A 316 15.49 -2.16 -11.21
C ARG A 316 16.18 -1.00 -11.91
N CYS A 317 15.41 -0.05 -12.44
CA CYS A 317 15.94 1.11 -13.16
C CYS A 317 16.57 2.15 -12.22
N THR A 318 16.28 2.11 -10.92
CA THR A 318 16.96 2.97 -9.94
C THR A 318 18.37 2.47 -9.62
N HIS A 319 18.56 1.15 -9.56
CA HIS A 319 19.79 0.54 -9.05
C HIS A 319 20.73 0.01 -10.14
N GLY A 320 20.26 -0.09 -11.40
CA GLY A 320 21.13 -0.24 -12.57
C GLY A 320 21.82 -1.61 -12.74
N ASP A 321 21.39 -2.62 -11.98
CA ASP A 321 22.04 -3.93 -11.91
C ASP A 321 21.66 -4.90 -13.02
#